data_AF-A0A7G7CRN2-F1
#
_entry.id   AF-A0A7G7CRN2-F1
#
_cell.length_a   1.000
_cell.length_b   1.000
_cell.length_c   1.000
_cell.angle_alpha   90.00
_cell.angle_beta   90.00
_cell.angle_gamma   90.00
#
_symmetry.space_group_name_H-M   'P 1'
#
loop_
_entity.id
_entity.type
_entity.pdbx_description
1 polymer ?
#
loop_
_entity_poly.entity_id
_entity_poly.type
_entity_poly.pdbx_seq_one_letter_code
_entity_poly.pdbx_strand_id
1 'polypeptide(L)'
;MSWTRFKICIAHALPRLKSLVWGIFALVTAWAYCEKVPPQLRPASEIIPLVGLWHVWAIAGVLLTLGALVPLQAGERSRRVARVMRVIGISIVCGLMVLWAGSFFQADQRGWVSGKNYLMFSILALLGSFTIGKDTAAGISEQVSDG
;
A
#
# COMPACT_ATOMS: atom_id res chain seq x y z
N MET A 1 -3.36 -21.38 -24.87
CA MET A 1 -3.59 -21.03 -23.44
C MET A 1 -5.06 -20.67 -23.28
N SER A 2 -5.84 -21.44 -22.51
CA SER A 2 -7.29 -21.20 -22.42
C SER A 2 -7.60 -19.90 -21.68
N TRP A 3 -8.66 -19.20 -22.10
CA TRP A 3 -9.14 -17.94 -21.51
C TRP A 3 -9.32 -18.00 -19.98
N THR A 4 -9.69 -19.18 -19.48
CA THR A 4 -9.85 -19.48 -18.04
C THR A 4 -8.52 -19.41 -17.29
N ARG A 5 -7.43 -19.99 -17.83
CA ARG A 5 -6.10 -19.95 -17.20
C ARG A 5 -5.54 -18.53 -17.13
N PHE A 6 -5.82 -17.70 -18.13
CA PHE A 6 -5.40 -16.30 -18.15
C PHE A 6 -6.09 -15.47 -17.04
N LYS A 7 -7.41 -15.60 -16.88
CA LYS A 7 -8.16 -14.94 -15.80
C LYS A 7 -7.66 -15.33 -14.41
N ILE A 8 -7.36 -16.62 -14.22
CA ILE A 8 -6.82 -17.15 -12.97
C ILE A 8 -5.45 -16.52 -12.67
N CYS A 9 -4.50 -16.55 -13.63
CA CYS A 9 -3.19 -15.92 -13.45
C CYS A 9 -3.29 -14.42 -13.09
N ILE A 10 -4.16 -13.67 -13.76
CA ILE A 10 -4.38 -12.24 -13.45
C ILE A 10 -4.92 -12.07 -12.03
N ALA A 11 -5.92 -12.86 -11.63
CA ALA A 11 -6.49 -12.78 -10.30
C ALA A 11 -5.46 -13.06 -9.19
N HIS A 12 -4.48 -13.96 -9.44
CA HIS A 12 -3.38 -14.23 -8.51
C HIS A 12 -2.30 -13.15 -8.50
N ALA A 13 -2.08 -12.46 -9.62
CA ALA A 13 -1.10 -11.37 -9.72
C ALA A 13 -1.64 -10.04 -9.16
N LEU A 14 -2.96 -9.83 -9.18
CA LEU A 14 -3.61 -8.58 -8.82
C LEU A 14 -3.22 -8.05 -7.42
N PRO A 15 -3.19 -8.86 -6.34
CA PRO A 15 -2.81 -8.37 -5.01
C PRO A 15 -1.35 -7.88 -4.95
N ARG A 16 -0.44 -8.50 -5.71
CA ARG A 16 0.97 -8.09 -5.79
C ARG A 16 1.12 -6.83 -6.62
N LEU A 17 0.42 -6.73 -7.76
CA LEU A 17 0.46 -5.53 -8.59
C LEU A 17 -0.07 -4.31 -7.84
N LYS A 18 -1.19 -4.45 -7.13
CA LYS A 18 -1.73 -3.38 -6.27
C LYS A 18 -0.73 -2.97 -5.20
N SER A 19 -0.09 -3.95 -4.54
CA SER A 19 0.95 -3.68 -3.55
C SER A 19 2.13 -2.93 -4.17
N LEU A 20 2.60 -3.34 -5.35
CA LEU A 20 3.70 -2.69 -6.05
C LEU A 20 3.37 -1.24 -6.41
N VAL A 21 2.16 -0.97 -6.91
CA VAL A 21 1.70 0.38 -7.26
C VAL A 21 1.73 1.29 -6.03
N TRP A 22 1.17 0.84 -4.91
CA TRP A 22 1.21 1.59 -3.66
C TRP A 22 2.64 1.72 -3.10
N GLY A 23 3.48 0.70 -3.28
CA GLY A 23 4.88 0.71 -2.90
C GLY A 23 5.68 1.77 -3.65
N ILE A 24 5.55 1.81 -4.99
CA ILE A 24 6.17 2.83 -5.84
C ILE A 24 5.68 4.22 -5.44
N PHE A 25 4.36 4.39 -5.28
CA PHE A 25 3.78 5.65 -4.82
C PHE A 25 4.41 6.12 -3.49
N ALA A 26 4.51 5.22 -2.51
CA ALA A 26 5.08 5.52 -1.21
C ALA A 26 6.58 5.87 -1.29
N LEU A 27 7.37 5.16 -2.10
CA LEU A 27 8.79 5.46 -2.30
C LEU A 27 9.02 6.79 -3.02
N VAL A 28 8.23 7.09 -4.06
CA VAL A 28 8.29 8.39 -4.76
C VAL A 28 7.91 9.52 -3.81
N THR A 29 6.91 9.31 -2.95
CA THR A 29 6.51 10.28 -1.93
C THR A 29 7.64 10.46 -0.90
N ALA A 30 8.24 9.39 -0.38
CA ALA A 30 9.38 9.47 0.52
C ALA A 30 10.53 10.30 -0.09
N TRP A 31 10.84 10.05 -1.36
CA TRP A 31 11.87 10.79 -2.10
C TRP A 31 11.53 12.28 -2.24
N ALA A 32 10.29 12.60 -2.62
CA ALA A 32 9.84 13.99 -2.81
C ALA A 32 9.90 14.83 -1.53
N TYR A 33 9.69 14.20 -0.37
CA TYR A 33 9.70 14.85 0.94
C TYR A 33 10.95 14.53 1.77
N CYS A 34 11.98 13.96 1.14
CA CYS A 34 13.25 13.68 1.79
C CYS A 34 13.84 15.00 2.31
N GLU A 35 13.98 15.10 3.63
CA GLU A 35 14.50 16.27 4.35
C GLU A 35 13.75 17.60 4.12
N LYS A 36 12.61 17.58 3.41
CA LYS A 36 11.81 18.76 3.08
C LYS A 36 10.35 18.52 3.43
N VAL A 37 9.89 19.11 4.53
CA VAL A 37 8.46 19.10 4.90
C VAL A 37 7.84 20.42 4.46
N PRO A 38 6.85 20.42 3.55
CA PRO A 38 6.18 21.64 3.14
C PRO A 38 5.40 22.22 4.34
N PRO A 39 5.22 23.55 4.42
CA PRO A 39 4.59 24.20 5.57
C PRO A 39 3.19 23.63 5.90
N GLN A 40 2.45 23.19 4.89
CA GLN A 40 1.11 22.62 5.03
C GLN A 40 1.09 21.26 5.74
N LEU A 41 2.23 20.54 5.76
CA LEU A 41 2.40 19.26 6.46
C LEU A 41 3.11 19.41 7.81
N ARG A 42 3.29 20.65 8.31
CA ARG A 42 3.82 20.87 9.66
C ARG A 42 3.00 20.20 10.76
N PRO A 43 1.64 20.29 10.77
CA PRO A 43 0.83 19.59 11.77
C PRO A 43 1.07 18.07 11.74
N ALA A 44 1.16 17.50 10.54
CA ALA A 44 1.53 16.10 10.32
C ALA A 44 2.91 15.74 10.89
N SER A 45 3.90 16.64 10.76
CA SER A 45 5.27 16.41 11.22
C SER A 45 5.41 16.46 12.74
N GLU A 46 4.55 17.23 13.42
CA GLU A 46 4.51 17.31 14.87
C GLU A 46 3.95 16.04 15.53
N ILE A 47 3.07 15.31 14.83
CA ILE A 47 2.52 14.03 15.29
C ILE A 47 3.56 12.89 15.20
N ILE A 48 4.49 12.97 14.24
CA ILE A 48 5.55 11.97 14.03
C ILE A 48 6.93 12.65 14.14
N PRO A 49 7.30 13.18 15.32
CA PRO A 49 8.47 14.03 15.48
C PRO A 49 9.79 13.23 15.46
N LEU A 50 9.74 11.95 15.85
CA LEU A 50 10.93 11.14 16.13
C LEU A 50 11.62 10.58 14.89
N VAL A 51 10.86 10.30 13.82
CA VAL A 51 11.37 9.53 12.68
C VAL A 51 11.26 10.34 11.38
N GLY A 52 10.54 11.47 11.34
CA GLY A 52 10.36 12.24 10.11
C GLY A 52 9.42 11.54 9.12
N LEU A 53 8.52 12.32 8.52
CA LEU A 53 7.45 11.81 7.63
C LEU A 53 7.97 10.94 6.48
N TRP A 54 9.12 11.29 5.89
CA TRP A 54 9.67 10.58 4.75
C TRP A 54 10.11 9.15 5.08
N HIS A 55 10.60 8.89 6.30
CA HIS A 55 10.99 7.55 6.71
C HIS A 55 9.78 6.62 6.82
N VAL A 56 8.64 7.12 7.30
CA VAL A 56 7.41 6.30 7.40
C VAL A 56 6.89 5.93 6.01
N TRP A 57 6.96 6.86 5.06
CA TRP A 57 6.71 6.59 3.64
C TRP A 57 7.68 5.56 3.06
N ALA A 58 8.97 5.67 3.38
CA ALA A 58 9.99 4.72 2.93
C ALA A 58 9.75 3.30 3.48
N ILE A 59 9.45 3.18 4.77
CA ILE A 59 9.12 1.90 5.42
C ILE A 59 7.91 1.26 4.74
N ALA A 60 6.83 2.02 4.53
CA ALA A 60 5.64 1.53 3.84
C ALA A 60 5.96 1.07 2.41
N GLY A 61 6.74 1.86 1.68
CA GLY A 61 7.18 1.55 0.32
C GLY A 61 8.01 0.28 0.22
N VAL A 62 8.97 0.09 1.13
CA VAL A 62 9.82 -1.11 1.21
C VAL A 62 8.98 -2.34 1.55
N LEU A 63 8.10 -2.25 2.55
CA LEU A 63 7.23 -3.38 2.94
C LEU A 63 6.32 -3.83 1.78
N LEU A 64 5.71 -2.87 1.09
CA LEU A 64 4.83 -3.14 -0.05
C LEU A 64 5.59 -3.71 -1.26
N THR A 65 6.80 -3.21 -1.51
CA THR A 65 7.63 -3.69 -2.63
C THR A 65 8.16 -5.08 -2.35
N LEU A 66 8.80 -5.31 -1.21
CA LEU A 66 9.32 -6.62 -0.83
C LEU A 66 8.19 -7.66 -0.72
N GLY A 67 7.05 -7.29 -0.14
CA GLY A 67 5.88 -8.15 -0.06
C GLY A 67 5.25 -8.49 -1.42
N ALA A 68 5.45 -7.64 -2.45
CA ALA A 68 5.02 -7.92 -3.82
C ALA A 68 5.99 -8.83 -4.60
N LEU A 69 7.29 -8.76 -4.29
CA LEU A 69 8.34 -9.50 -4.98
C LEU A 69 8.39 -11.00 -4.62
N VAL A 70 7.74 -11.41 -3.53
CA VAL A 70 7.72 -12.84 -3.14
C VAL A 70 6.91 -13.66 -4.15
N PRO A 71 7.53 -14.66 -4.81
CA PRO A 71 6.89 -15.44 -5.86
C PRO A 71 5.76 -16.33 -5.31
N LEU A 72 4.79 -16.65 -6.17
CA LEU A 72 3.66 -17.54 -5.84
C LEU A 72 4.09 -18.95 -5.41
N GLN A 73 5.23 -19.39 -5.94
CA GLN A 73 5.84 -20.71 -5.71
C GLN A 73 6.72 -20.74 -4.45
N ALA A 74 6.87 -19.62 -3.73
CA ALA A 74 7.61 -19.60 -2.48
C ALA A 74 6.92 -20.45 -1.40
N GLY A 75 7.72 -20.93 -0.44
CA GLY A 75 7.22 -21.68 0.72
C GLY A 75 6.14 -20.92 1.50
N GLU A 76 5.27 -21.65 2.20
CA GLU A 76 4.11 -21.11 2.90
C GLU A 76 4.46 -20.01 3.92
N ARG A 77 5.57 -20.18 4.65
CA ARG A 77 6.08 -19.17 5.60
C ARG A 77 6.39 -17.85 4.89
N SER A 78 7.12 -17.90 3.78
CA SER A 78 7.47 -16.70 2.99
C SER A 78 6.24 -16.00 2.42
N ARG A 79 5.23 -16.76 1.98
CA ARG A 79 3.95 -16.20 1.49
C ARG A 79 3.18 -15.50 2.61
N ARG A 80 3.14 -16.10 3.80
CA ARG A 80 2.50 -15.49 4.98
C ARG A 80 3.20 -14.18 5.37
N VAL A 81 4.54 -14.18 5.44
CA VAL A 81 5.33 -12.97 5.73
C VAL A 81 5.06 -11.90 4.68
N ALA A 82 5.13 -12.24 3.39
CA ALA A 82 4.85 -11.31 2.30
C ALA A 82 3.45 -10.69 2.40
N ARG A 83 2.43 -11.49 2.75
CA ARG A 83 1.07 -10.99 2.99
C ARG A 83 1.04 -9.99 4.14
N VAL A 84 1.65 -10.32 5.27
CA VAL A 84 1.72 -9.44 6.45
C VAL A 84 2.43 -8.13 6.11
N MET A 85 3.55 -8.18 5.39
CA MET A 85 4.27 -6.99 4.93
C MET A 85 3.38 -6.09 4.07
N ARG A 86 2.62 -6.67 3.13
CA ARG A 86 1.71 -5.89 2.28
C ARG A 86 0.56 -5.27 3.07
N VAL A 87 -0.02 -5.99 4.03
CA VAL A 87 -1.10 -5.49 4.90
C VAL A 87 -0.61 -4.36 5.80
N ILE A 88 0.53 -4.54 6.46
CA ILE A 88 1.13 -3.51 7.31
C ILE A 88 1.46 -2.27 6.46
N GLY A 89 2.11 -2.49 5.30
CA GLY A 89 2.49 -1.40 4.40
C GLY A 89 1.29 -0.57 3.92
N ILE A 90 0.20 -1.21 3.47
CA ILE A 90 -0.99 -0.47 3.02
C ILE A 90 -1.73 0.21 4.17
N SER A 91 -1.73 -0.36 5.37
CA SER A 91 -2.28 0.28 6.57
C SER A 91 -1.50 1.56 6.93
N ILE A 92 -0.17 1.53 6.83
CA ILE A 92 0.67 2.72 7.04
C ILE A 92 0.33 3.79 6.00
N VAL A 93 0.27 3.44 4.71
CA VAL A 93 -0.13 4.37 3.63
C VAL A 93 -1.50 4.99 3.91
N CYS A 94 -2.48 4.18 4.33
CA CYS A 94 -3.81 4.66 4.66
C CYS A 94 -3.79 5.67 5.82
N GLY A 95 -3.07 5.36 6.89
CA GLY A 95 -2.92 6.27 8.04
C GLY A 95 -2.23 7.58 7.66
N LEU A 96 -1.16 7.51 6.87
CA LEU A 96 -0.45 8.69 6.36
C LEU A 96 -1.35 9.57 5.49
N MET A 97 -2.20 8.96 4.65
CA MET A 97 -3.17 9.69 3.82
C MET A 97 -4.22 10.44 4.65
N VAL A 98 -4.73 9.83 5.73
CA VAL A 98 -5.65 10.50 6.66
C VAL A 98 -4.96 11.67 7.35
N LEU A 99 -3.73 11.46 7.82
CA LEU A 99 -2.94 12.48 8.50
C LEU A 99 -2.57 13.65 7.57
N TRP A 100 -2.28 13.36 6.29
CA TRP A 100 -2.12 14.36 5.24
C TRP A 100 -3.40 15.12 4.95
N ALA A 101 -4.53 14.42 4.80
CA ALA A 101 -5.82 15.06 4.60
C ALA A 101 -6.14 16.04 5.72
N GLY A 102 -5.96 15.62 6.98
CA GLY A 102 -6.14 16.46 8.16
C GLY A 102 -5.24 17.70 8.16
N SER A 103 -3.97 17.54 7.80
CA SER A 103 -3.02 18.67 7.73
C SER A 103 -3.38 19.67 6.63
N PHE A 104 -3.80 19.17 5.47
CA PHE A 104 -4.27 20.04 4.37
C PHE A 104 -5.61 20.72 4.68
N PHE A 105 -6.50 20.11 5.46
CA PHE A 105 -7.73 20.79 5.92
C PHE A 105 -7.44 21.92 6.91
N GLN A 106 -6.35 21.81 7.67
CA GLN A 106 -5.91 22.85 8.61
C GLN A 106 -5.03 23.92 7.95
N ALA A 107 -4.50 23.65 6.75
CA ALA A 107 -3.74 24.61 5.97
C ALA A 107 -4.66 25.68 5.33
N ASP A 108 -4.08 26.85 4.99
CA ASP A 108 -4.69 28.08 4.43
C ASP A 108 -5.86 27.90 3.42
N GLN A 109 -6.52 29.02 3.03
CA GLN A 109 -7.80 29.13 2.29
C GLN A 109 -8.18 28.10 1.18
N ARG A 110 -7.25 27.36 0.59
CA ARG A 110 -7.53 26.31 -0.42
C ARG A 110 -7.01 24.91 -0.08
N GLY A 111 -6.52 24.68 1.14
CA GLY A 111 -6.00 23.40 1.58
C GLY A 111 -7.01 22.25 1.47
N TRP A 112 -8.31 22.56 1.59
CA TRP A 112 -9.41 21.59 1.41
C TRP A 112 -9.45 20.92 0.03
N VAL A 113 -8.94 21.56 -1.02
CA VAL A 113 -8.89 21.00 -2.38
C VAL A 113 -7.94 19.81 -2.45
N SER A 114 -6.80 19.91 -1.76
CA SER A 114 -5.84 18.82 -1.62
C SER A 114 -6.29 17.82 -0.55
N GLY A 115 -6.86 18.29 0.55
CA GLY A 115 -7.34 17.46 1.66
C GLY A 115 -8.35 16.39 1.21
N LYS A 116 -9.35 16.76 0.40
CA LYS A 116 -10.31 15.79 -0.15
C LYS A 116 -9.66 14.73 -1.04
N ASN A 117 -8.61 15.09 -1.81
CA ASN A 117 -7.91 14.14 -2.68
C ASN A 117 -7.17 13.09 -1.85
N TYR A 118 -6.49 13.52 -0.77
CA TYR A 118 -5.84 12.59 0.15
C TYR A 118 -6.84 11.72 0.92
N LEU A 119 -8.03 12.25 1.23
CA LEU A 119 -9.12 11.44 1.80
C LEU A 119 -9.66 10.40 0.81
N MET A 120 -9.78 10.76 -0.48
CA MET A 120 -10.14 9.78 -1.52
C MET A 120 -9.06 8.71 -1.64
N PHE A 121 -7.78 9.08 -1.60
CA PHE A 121 -6.69 8.11 -1.60
C PHE A 121 -6.67 7.23 -0.34
N SER A 122 -7.02 7.74 0.85
CA SER A 122 -7.14 6.90 2.04
C SER A 122 -8.28 5.88 1.90
N ILE A 123 -9.43 6.29 1.34
CA ILE A 123 -10.54 5.37 1.07
C ILE A 123 -10.12 4.31 0.05
N LEU A 124 -9.43 4.69 -1.02
CA LEU A 124 -8.91 3.75 -2.02
C LEU A 124 -7.87 2.79 -1.42
N ALA A 125 -7.00 3.26 -0.54
CA ALA A 125 -6.03 2.43 0.18
C ALA A 125 -6.74 1.44 1.12
N LEU A 126 -7.76 1.90 1.85
CA LEU A 126 -8.59 1.07 2.73
C LEU A 126 -9.29 -0.04 1.94
N LEU A 127 -10.00 0.32 0.86
CA LEU A 127 -10.66 -0.64 -0.03
C LEU A 127 -9.64 -1.60 -0.68
N GLY A 128 -8.48 -1.07 -1.07
CA GLY A 128 -7.36 -1.83 -1.60
C GLY A 128 -6.83 -2.89 -0.63
N SER A 129 -6.75 -2.56 0.67
CA SER A 129 -6.19 -3.43 1.71
C SER A 129 -6.92 -4.78 1.81
N PHE A 130 -8.25 -4.79 1.69
CA PHE A 130 -9.06 -6.01 1.70
C PHE A 130 -8.73 -6.96 0.54
N THR A 131 -8.22 -6.44 -0.57
CA THR A 131 -7.83 -7.24 -1.73
C THR A 131 -6.35 -7.60 -1.73
N ILE A 132 -5.50 -6.74 -1.18
CA ILE A 132 -4.05 -6.94 -1.07
C ILE A 132 -3.72 -8.07 -0.08
N GLY A 133 -4.51 -8.21 0.99
CA GLY A 133 -4.33 -9.24 2.03
C GLY A 133 -4.85 -10.64 1.65
N LYS A 134 -5.54 -10.81 0.52
CA LYS A 134 -6.02 -12.13 0.07
C LYS A 134 -4.94 -12.81 -0.75
N ASP A 135 -4.34 -13.89 -0.24
CA ASP A 135 -3.69 -14.85 -1.14
C ASP A 135 -4.76 -15.82 -1.59
N THR A 136 -5.17 -15.70 -2.84
CA THR A 136 -5.91 -16.76 -3.53
C THR A 136 -4.92 -17.92 -3.69
N ALA A 137 -4.76 -18.76 -2.68
CA ALA A 137 -3.81 -19.88 -2.69
C ALA A 137 -4.41 -21.20 -2.22
N ALA A 138 -5.67 -21.24 -1.79
CA ALA A 138 -6.27 -22.42 -1.18
C ALA A 138 -7.26 -23.19 -2.06
N GLY A 139 -7.67 -22.69 -3.23
CA GLY A 139 -8.82 -23.25 -3.96
C GLY A 139 -8.53 -24.19 -5.12
N ILE A 140 -7.27 -24.43 -5.51
CA ILE A 140 -6.94 -25.19 -6.74
C ILE A 140 -6.10 -26.45 -6.48
N SER A 141 -5.39 -26.55 -5.35
CA SER A 141 -4.76 -27.83 -4.99
C SER A 141 -5.77 -28.96 -4.81
N GLU A 142 -7.03 -28.62 -4.51
CA GLU A 142 -8.17 -29.55 -4.54
C GLU A 142 -8.67 -29.78 -5.98
N GLN A 143 -8.90 -28.71 -6.76
CA GLN A 143 -9.51 -28.85 -8.10
C GLN A 143 -8.62 -29.43 -9.21
N VAL A 144 -7.30 -29.46 -9.02
CA VAL A 144 -6.36 -30.08 -9.98
C VAL A 144 -6.01 -31.52 -9.58
N SER A 145 -6.37 -31.95 -8.37
CA SER A 145 -6.24 -33.36 -7.97
C SER A 145 -7.41 -34.22 -8.47
N ASP A 146 -8.54 -33.60 -8.81
CA ASP A 146 -9.81 -34.27 -9.13
C ASP A 146 -10.19 -34.22 -10.63
N GLY A 147 -9.27 -33.85 -11.54
CA GLY A 147 -9.51 -33.82 -12.99
C GLY A 147 -8.28 -34.17 -13.80
#